data_AF-A0A0D6G626-F1
#
_entry.id   AF-A0A0D6G626-F1
#
_cell.length_a   1.000
_cell.length_b   1.000
_cell.length_c   1.000
_cell.angle_alpha   90.00
_cell.angle_beta   90.00
_cell.angle_gamma   90.00
#
_symmetry.space_group_name_H-M   'P 1'
#
loop_
_entity.id
_entity.type
_entity.pdbx_description
1 polymer ?
#
loop_
_entity_poly.entity_id
_entity_poly.type
_entity_poly.pdbx_seq_one_letter_code
_entity_poly.pdbx_strand_id
1 'polypeptide(L)'
;MLCETEIINKNPKYRVIKYDDEYLMVDVIRTWLVYFFPFINWFIPKRCAKISREEYEKLNTVKPVKNKNFWPVVGGTILLGATSRKYIHLLNIQLEKRSVIFICFVVFLCILIFFVLLNRKLKLKVFDNKKEEQKIILVPTLKNAVLILYGYLLIGGMSILALSMLLTLENQNLITFIAWGMGLMLFFLMNITLIVNKTVKVIKR
;
A
#
# COMPACT_ATOMS: atom_id res chain seq x y z
N MET A 1 6.52 3.45 24.54
CA MET A 1 6.62 2.00 24.86
C MET A 1 6.67 1.21 23.56
N LEU A 2 7.34 0.05 23.52
CA LEU A 2 7.35 -0.82 22.35
C LEU A 2 6.16 -1.79 22.48
N CYS A 3 5.23 -1.73 21.54
CA CYS A 3 3.97 -2.48 21.61
C CYS A 3 3.85 -3.43 20.42
N GLU A 4 3.19 -4.56 20.65
CA GLU A 4 2.83 -5.49 19.59
C GLU A 4 1.59 -5.00 18.85
N THR A 5 1.64 -5.13 17.53
CA THR A 5 0.53 -4.77 16.65
C THR A 5 0.09 -5.98 15.86
N GLU A 6 -1.21 -6.22 15.86
CA GLU A 6 -1.81 -7.35 15.19
C GLU A 6 -2.60 -6.88 13.98
N ILE A 7 -2.55 -7.72 12.95
CA ILE A 7 -3.21 -7.48 11.67
C ILE A 7 -4.63 -8.01 11.78
N ILE A 8 -5.62 -7.17 11.48
CA ILE A 8 -7.00 -7.63 11.32
C ILE A 8 -7.10 -8.37 10.00
N ASN A 9 -7.74 -9.54 10.01
CA ASN A 9 -7.78 -10.35 8.81
C ASN A 9 -8.44 -9.62 7.63
N LYS A 10 -7.82 -9.73 6.44
CA LYS A 10 -8.25 -9.11 5.17
C LYS A 10 -8.47 -7.59 5.22
N ASN A 11 -8.01 -6.90 6.26
CA ASN A 11 -8.21 -5.46 6.38
C ASN A 11 -6.89 -4.72 6.71
N PRO A 12 -6.21 -4.15 5.70
CA PRO A 12 -4.97 -3.41 5.93
C PRO A 12 -5.19 -2.00 6.51
N LYS A 13 -6.43 -1.50 6.54
CA LYS A 13 -6.75 -0.15 7.03
C LYS A 13 -6.67 -0.05 8.54
N TYR A 14 -7.12 -1.08 9.25
CA TYR A 14 -7.20 -1.07 10.70
C TYR A 14 -6.20 -2.01 11.35
N ARG A 15 -5.69 -1.60 12.51
CA ARG A 15 -4.78 -2.39 13.33
C ARG A 15 -5.25 -2.43 14.77
N VAL A 16 -4.93 -3.53 15.45
CA VAL A 16 -5.12 -3.62 16.91
C VAL A 16 -3.75 -3.57 17.56
N ILE A 17 -3.60 -2.70 18.55
CA ILE A 17 -2.39 -2.53 19.35
C ILE A 17 -2.72 -3.04 20.74
N LYS A 18 -1.91 -3.99 21.21
CA LYS A 18 -1.96 -4.44 22.61
C LYS A 18 -1.12 -3.48 23.43
N TYR A 19 -1.77 -2.76 24.33
CA TYR A 19 -1.13 -1.84 25.26
C TYR A 19 -1.53 -2.28 26.67
N ASP A 20 -0.59 -2.87 27.40
CA ASP A 20 -0.86 -3.55 28.68
C ASP A 20 -1.99 -4.59 28.52
N ASP A 21 -3.12 -4.42 29.22
CA ASP A 21 -4.31 -5.28 29.12
C ASP A 21 -5.40 -4.74 28.17
N GLU A 22 -5.13 -3.63 27.47
CA GLU A 22 -6.09 -2.98 26.57
C GLU A 22 -5.82 -3.28 25.09
N TYR A 23 -6.90 -3.44 24.33
CA TYR A 23 -6.86 -3.57 22.88
C TYR A 23 -7.31 -2.25 22.25
N LEU A 24 -6.37 -1.58 21.58
CA LEU A 24 -6.62 -0.30 20.92
C LEU A 24 -6.69 -0.50 19.41
N MET A 25 -7.84 -0.21 18.82
CA MET A 25 -8.03 -0.26 17.37
C MET A 25 -7.70 1.10 16.75
N VAL A 26 -6.91 1.07 15.67
CA VAL A 26 -6.34 2.28 15.06
C VAL A 26 -6.57 2.27 13.56
N ASP A 27 -7.05 3.39 13.01
CA ASP A 27 -7.10 3.61 11.56
C ASP A 27 -5.72 4.08 11.06
N VAL A 28 -5.04 3.19 10.35
CA VAL A 28 -3.70 3.40 9.83
C VAL A 28 -3.73 4.21 8.52
N ILE A 29 -4.77 4.06 7.70
CA ILE A 29 -4.90 4.68 6.37
C ILE A 29 -6.00 5.75 6.38
N ARG A 30 -6.00 6.56 7.46
CA ARG A 30 -6.99 7.62 7.67
C ARG A 30 -6.98 8.67 6.55
N THR A 31 -5.79 9.04 6.08
CA THR A 31 -5.61 10.08 5.06
C THR A 31 -5.10 9.45 3.77
N TRP A 32 -5.63 9.89 2.61
CA TRP A 32 -5.19 9.42 1.29
C TRP A 32 -3.71 9.73 1.00
N LEU A 33 -3.15 10.78 1.62
CA LEU A 33 -1.72 11.14 1.53
C LEU A 33 -0.78 10.00 1.94
N VAL A 34 -1.26 9.09 2.79
CA VAL A 34 -0.51 7.91 3.25
C VAL A 34 -0.11 6.99 2.09
N TYR A 35 -0.88 6.97 1.01
CA TYR A 35 -0.53 6.21 -0.19
C TYR A 35 0.73 6.75 -0.87
N PHE A 36 0.96 8.06 -0.80
CA PHE A 36 2.11 8.72 -1.43
C PHE A 36 3.32 8.83 -0.51
N PHE A 37 3.08 9.01 0.77
CA PHE A 37 4.12 9.26 1.76
C PHE A 37 3.81 8.47 3.02
N PRO A 38 4.23 7.20 3.11
CA PRO A 38 3.94 6.36 4.27
C PRO A 38 4.52 6.93 5.57
N PHE A 39 5.58 7.73 5.47
CA PHE A 39 6.27 8.40 6.59
C PHE A 39 5.42 9.44 7.32
N ILE A 40 4.41 10.02 6.66
CA ILE A 40 3.49 10.98 7.28
C ILE A 40 2.83 10.37 8.52
N ASN A 41 2.58 9.06 8.51
CA ASN A 41 2.01 8.35 9.64
C ASN A 41 2.88 8.34 10.91
N TRP A 42 4.18 8.63 10.80
CA TRP A 42 5.09 8.70 11.95
C TRP A 42 4.93 9.99 12.72
N PHE A 43 4.33 11.02 12.12
CA PHE A 43 4.21 12.36 12.69
C PHE A 43 2.76 12.73 13.00
N ILE A 44 1.78 12.15 12.30
CA ILE A 44 0.36 12.44 12.51
C ILE A 44 -0.22 11.59 13.65
N PRO A 45 -0.76 12.21 14.71
CA PRO A 45 -1.50 11.50 15.75
C PRO A 45 -2.75 10.82 15.18
N LYS A 46 -2.92 9.55 15.52
CA LYS A 46 -4.06 8.70 15.11
C LYS A 46 -5.02 8.55 16.27
N ARG A 47 -6.31 8.73 15.97
CA ARG A 47 -7.40 8.45 16.90
C ARG A 47 -7.57 6.95 17.06
N CYS A 48 -7.76 6.52 18.29
CA CYS A 48 -7.88 5.11 18.67
C CYS A 48 -9.21 4.88 19.38
N ALA A 49 -9.81 3.73 19.10
CA ALA A 49 -10.99 3.24 19.78
C ALA A 49 -10.62 2.02 20.62
N LYS A 50 -11.07 1.98 21.88
CA LYS A 50 -10.88 0.81 22.73
C LYS A 50 -11.87 -0.29 22.32
N ILE A 51 -11.35 -1.51 22.13
CA ILE A 51 -12.15 -2.69 21.77
C ILE A 51 -12.08 -3.74 22.88
N SER A 52 -13.17 -4.49 23.05
CA SER A 52 -13.18 -5.60 24.01
C SER A 52 -12.48 -6.83 23.43
N ARG A 53 -12.08 -7.76 24.30
CA ARG A 53 -11.46 -9.03 23.87
C ARG A 53 -12.40 -9.82 22.93
N GLU A 54 -13.69 -9.85 23.22
CA GLU A 54 -14.70 -10.54 22.39
C GLU A 54 -14.82 -9.93 20.99
N GLU A 55 -14.82 -8.60 20.88
CA GLU A 55 -14.83 -7.90 19.58
C GLU A 55 -13.57 -8.21 18.78
N TYR A 56 -12.42 -8.22 19.45
CA TYR A 56 -11.14 -8.58 18.86
C TYR A 56 -11.12 -10.03 18.35
N GLU A 57 -11.64 -11.00 19.11
CA GLU A 57 -11.70 -12.40 18.69
C GLU A 57 -12.58 -12.57 17.46
N LYS A 58 -13.75 -11.92 17.40
CA LYS A 58 -14.62 -11.91 16.20
C LYS A 58 -13.93 -11.36 14.96
N LEU A 59 -12.99 -10.42 15.11
CA LEU A 59 -12.19 -9.87 14.00
C LEU A 59 -11.09 -10.86 13.52
N ASN A 60 -10.64 -11.77 14.39
CA ASN A 60 -9.53 -12.69 14.15
C ASN A 60 -9.94 -14.14 13.84
N THR A 61 -11.21 -14.52 13.97
CA THR A 61 -11.68 -15.90 13.69
C THR A 61 -11.50 -16.33 12.23
N VAL A 62 -11.35 -15.39 11.29
CA VAL A 62 -11.06 -15.71 9.89
C VAL A 62 -9.55 -15.85 9.72
N LYS A 63 -8.96 -17.00 10.09
CA LYS A 63 -7.51 -17.22 9.88
C LYS A 63 -7.18 -17.30 8.38
N PRO A 64 -6.11 -16.64 7.89
CA PRO A 64 -5.69 -16.80 6.52
C PRO A 64 -5.11 -18.21 6.30
N VAL A 65 -5.62 -18.91 5.29
CA VAL A 65 -4.97 -20.12 4.77
C VAL A 65 -3.62 -19.69 4.19
N LYS A 66 -2.50 -20.17 4.74
CA LYS A 66 -1.17 -20.00 4.16
C LYS A 66 -1.16 -20.64 2.78
N ASN A 67 -1.39 -19.86 1.73
CA ASN A 67 -1.28 -20.37 0.37
C ASN A 67 0.20 -20.31 -0.06
N LYS A 68 0.80 -21.48 -0.32
CA LYS A 68 2.23 -21.65 -0.65
C LYS A 68 2.54 -21.36 -2.14
N ASN A 69 1.58 -20.84 -2.90
CA ASN A 69 1.65 -20.73 -4.37
C ASN A 69 2.39 -19.50 -4.91
N PHE A 70 3.37 -18.94 -4.18
CA PHE A 70 4.10 -17.74 -4.63
C PHE A 70 5.12 -18.04 -5.75
N TRP A 71 5.75 -19.22 -5.74
CA TRP A 71 6.79 -19.60 -6.71
C TRP A 71 6.31 -19.78 -8.16
N PRO A 72 5.13 -20.38 -8.44
CA PRO A 72 4.61 -20.49 -9.81
C PRO A 72 4.36 -19.14 -10.49
N VAL A 73 3.99 -18.12 -9.72
CA VAL A 73 3.71 -16.76 -10.23
C VAL A 73 5.00 -16.07 -10.70
N VAL A 74 6.10 -16.27 -9.96
CA VAL A 74 7.42 -15.74 -10.33
C VAL A 74 8.02 -16.49 -11.53
N GLY A 75 7.83 -17.81 -11.62
CA GLY A 75 8.28 -18.60 -12.78
C GLY A 75 7.50 -18.29 -14.07
N GLY A 76 6.18 -18.13 -13.97
CA GLY A 76 5.31 -17.85 -15.13
C GLY A 76 5.55 -16.47 -15.74
N THR A 77 5.90 -15.47 -14.94
CA THR A 77 6.23 -14.11 -15.44
C THR A 77 7.54 -14.08 -16.22
N ILE A 78 8.55 -14.87 -15.84
CA ILE A 78 9.82 -14.99 -16.56
C ILE A 78 9.61 -15.65 -17.94
N LEU A 79 8.81 -16.72 -17.99
CA LEU A 79 8.49 -17.44 -19.24
C LEU A 79 7.65 -16.59 -20.21
N LEU A 80 6.65 -15.86 -19.71
CA LEU A 80 5.90 -14.89 -20.51
C LEU A 80 6.78 -13.75 -21.04
N GLY A 81 7.73 -13.27 -20.23
CA GLY A 81 8.70 -12.27 -20.65
C GLY A 81 9.63 -12.76 -21.77
N ALA A 82 10.05 -14.02 -21.73
CA ALA A 82 10.91 -14.61 -22.75
C ALA A 82 10.19 -14.78 -24.10
N THR A 83 8.93 -15.25 -24.08
CA THR A 83 8.16 -15.50 -25.31
C THR A 83 7.60 -14.21 -25.93
N SER A 84 7.24 -13.22 -25.12
CA SER A 84 6.74 -11.92 -25.60
C SER A 84 7.79 -11.09 -26.33
N ARG A 85 9.10 -11.35 -26.17
CA ARG A 85 10.18 -10.63 -26.89
C ARG A 85 9.96 -10.56 -28.39
N LYS A 86 9.44 -11.63 -28.99
CA LYS A 86 9.22 -11.72 -30.44
C LYS A 86 8.13 -10.77 -30.95
N TYR A 87 7.21 -10.36 -30.07
CA TYR A 87 6.06 -9.52 -30.39
C TYR A 87 6.23 -8.07 -29.93
N ILE A 88 7.34 -7.72 -29.27
CA ILE A 88 7.63 -6.36 -28.77
C ILE A 88 7.53 -5.31 -29.88
N HIS A 89 8.00 -5.61 -31.09
CA HIS A 89 8.00 -4.64 -32.19
C HIS A 89 6.58 -4.24 -32.63
N LEU A 90 5.60 -5.15 -32.50
CA LEU A 90 4.19 -4.91 -32.85
C LEU A 90 3.48 -4.01 -31.82
N LEU A 91 4.09 -3.81 -30.65
CA LEU A 91 3.53 -3.06 -29.52
C LEU A 91 4.11 -1.64 -29.41
N ASN A 92 4.98 -1.26 -30.34
CA ASN A 92 5.44 0.11 -30.49
C ASN A 92 4.37 0.93 -31.21
N ILE A 93 3.88 1.95 -30.54
CA ILE A 93 2.88 2.87 -31.05
C ILE A 93 3.53 4.25 -31.08
N GLN A 94 3.39 4.94 -32.21
CA GLN A 94 3.84 6.32 -32.34
C GLN A 94 2.69 7.23 -31.90
N LEU A 95 2.77 7.72 -30.67
CA LEU A 95 1.80 8.65 -30.09
C LEU A 95 2.42 10.04 -29.99
N GLU A 96 1.62 11.07 -30.25
CA GLU A 96 2.05 12.45 -29.98
C GLU A 96 2.27 12.64 -28.46
N LYS A 97 3.33 13.35 -28.08
CA LYS A 97 3.72 13.59 -26.69
C LYS A 97 2.56 14.12 -25.82
N ARG A 98 1.69 14.96 -26.38
CA ARG A 98 0.51 15.49 -25.67
C ARG A 98 -0.48 14.38 -25.28
N SER A 99 -0.75 13.47 -26.20
CA SER A 99 -1.65 12.32 -25.99
C SER A 99 -1.07 11.36 -24.94
N VAL A 100 0.24 11.16 -24.94
CA VAL A 100 0.96 10.34 -23.96
C VAL A 100 0.79 10.89 -22.55
N ILE A 101 1.07 12.19 -22.38
CA ILE A 101 0.92 12.88 -21.09
C ILE A 101 -0.53 12.73 -20.59
N PHE A 102 -1.50 12.92 -21.49
CA PHE A 102 -2.91 12.76 -21.16
C PHE A 102 -3.25 11.34 -20.71
N ILE A 103 -2.79 10.31 -21.43
CA ILE A 103 -3.00 8.90 -21.05
C ILE A 103 -2.37 8.58 -19.70
N CYS A 104 -1.11 8.98 -19.47
CA CYS A 104 -0.43 8.82 -18.18
C CYS A 104 -1.23 9.47 -17.05
N PHE A 105 -1.73 10.70 -17.26
CA PHE A 105 -2.54 11.41 -16.27
C PHE A 105 -3.85 10.70 -15.97
N VAL A 106 -4.57 10.23 -16.99
CA VAL A 106 -5.83 9.47 -16.83
C VAL A 106 -5.59 8.17 -16.07
N VAL A 107 -4.57 7.39 -16.45
CA VAL A 107 -4.21 6.14 -15.76
C VAL A 107 -3.87 6.40 -14.29
N PHE A 108 -3.08 7.44 -14.00
CA PHE A 108 -2.76 7.84 -12.64
C PHE A 108 -4.02 8.21 -11.84
N LEU A 109 -4.92 9.02 -12.40
CA LEU A 109 -6.19 9.35 -11.74
C LEU A 109 -7.07 8.12 -11.49
N CYS A 110 -7.17 7.20 -12.45
CA CYS A 110 -7.92 5.95 -12.29
C CYS A 110 -7.38 5.13 -11.11
N ILE A 111 -6.05 5.02 -11.00
CA ILE A 111 -5.40 4.32 -9.88
C ILE A 111 -5.73 5.03 -8.55
N LEU A 112 -5.63 6.36 -8.50
CA LEU A 112 -5.96 7.10 -7.28
C LEU A 112 -7.41 6.92 -6.84
N ILE A 113 -8.35 7.05 -7.78
CA ILE A 113 -9.77 6.83 -7.51
C ILE A 113 -9.98 5.41 -7.00
N PHE A 114 -9.37 4.41 -7.63
CA PHE A 114 -9.44 3.02 -7.18
C PHE A 114 -8.97 2.86 -5.72
N PHE A 115 -7.85 3.44 -5.33
CA PHE A 115 -7.35 3.36 -3.95
C PHE A 115 -8.25 4.11 -2.95
N VAL A 116 -8.80 5.26 -3.33
CA VAL A 116 -9.77 5.98 -2.48
C VAL A 116 -11.04 5.16 -2.29
N LEU A 117 -11.55 4.53 -3.35
CA LEU A 117 -12.72 3.64 -3.28
C LEU A 117 -12.42 2.39 -2.44
N LEU A 118 -11.23 1.82 -2.58
CA LEU A 118 -10.76 0.71 -1.75
C LEU A 118 -10.73 1.11 -0.27
N ASN A 119 -10.22 2.31 0.06
CA ASN A 119 -10.20 2.82 1.43
C ASN A 119 -11.60 2.95 2.05
N ARG A 120 -12.58 3.38 1.23
CA ARG A 120 -13.98 3.47 1.66
C ARG A 120 -14.57 2.09 1.92
N LYS A 121 -14.35 1.12 1.02
CA LYS A 121 -14.82 -0.27 1.20
C LYS A 121 -14.19 -0.98 2.39
N LEU A 122 -12.94 -0.66 2.73
CA LEU A 122 -12.23 -1.25 3.87
C LEU A 122 -12.68 -0.67 5.22
N LYS A 123 -13.54 0.36 5.27
CA LYS A 123 -14.03 0.96 6.52
C LYS A 123 -14.88 -0.06 7.31
N LEU A 124 -14.58 -0.24 8.60
CA LEU A 124 -15.28 -1.20 9.46
C LEU A 124 -16.38 -0.49 10.25
N LYS A 125 -17.61 -1.01 10.20
CA LYS A 125 -18.77 -0.45 10.94
C LYS A 125 -18.56 -0.43 12.46
N VAL A 126 -17.83 -1.41 13.00
CA VAL A 126 -17.49 -1.49 14.44
C VAL A 126 -16.71 -0.25 14.90
N PHE A 127 -15.92 0.36 14.01
CA PHE A 127 -15.13 1.55 14.32
C PHE A 127 -15.97 2.84 14.31
N ASP A 128 -17.03 2.91 13.49
CA ASP A 128 -17.86 4.13 13.38
C ASP A 128 -18.72 4.39 14.63
N ASN A 129 -19.09 3.34 15.36
CA ASN A 129 -19.97 3.47 16.52
C ASN A 129 -19.20 3.73 17.83
N LYS A 130 -17.86 3.73 17.80
CA LYS A 130 -17.02 3.88 18.98
C LYS A 130 -16.61 5.34 19.13
N LYS A 131 -16.63 5.85 20.36
CA LYS A 131 -15.99 7.15 20.67
C LYS A 131 -14.48 6.99 20.54
N GLU A 132 -13.86 7.92 19.82
CA GLU A 132 -12.41 8.02 19.74
C GLU A 132 -11.89 8.61 21.06
N GLU A 133 -11.30 7.78 21.90
CA GLU A 133 -10.96 8.16 23.28
C GLU A 133 -9.54 8.72 23.40
N GLN A 134 -8.61 8.29 22.54
CA GLN A 134 -7.18 8.58 22.71
C GLN A 134 -6.49 8.88 21.36
N LYS A 135 -5.44 9.72 21.42
CA LYS A 135 -4.54 9.99 20.28
C LYS A 135 -3.20 9.33 20.53
N ILE A 136 -2.74 8.54 19.58
CA ILE A 136 -1.42 7.92 19.63
C ILE A 136 -0.62 8.20 18.36
N ILE A 137 0.68 8.31 18.49
CA ILE A 137 1.60 8.36 17.35
C ILE A 137 2.26 6.99 17.21
N LEU A 138 2.27 6.46 15.99
CA LEU A 138 2.87 5.18 15.64
C LEU A 138 4.22 5.42 14.96
N VAL A 139 5.30 5.18 15.69
CA VAL A 139 6.65 5.31 15.14
C VAL A 139 7.22 3.91 14.89
N PRO A 140 7.70 3.58 13.69
CA PRO A 140 8.34 2.30 13.45
C PRO A 140 9.68 2.22 14.18
N THR A 141 10.18 0.99 14.35
CA THR A 141 11.57 0.77 14.80
C THR A 141 12.56 1.24 13.73
N LEU A 142 13.81 1.54 14.10
CA LEU A 142 14.84 2.01 13.16
C LEU A 142 15.01 1.05 11.96
N LYS A 143 15.14 -0.25 12.23
CA LYS A 143 15.25 -1.30 11.19
C LYS A 143 14.10 -1.23 10.19
N ASN A 144 12.89 -1.05 10.70
CA ASN A 144 11.68 -0.96 9.89
C ASN A 144 11.62 0.37 9.14
N ALA A 145 11.96 1.49 9.76
CA ALA A 145 12.03 2.79 9.11
C ALA A 145 12.97 2.77 7.89
N VAL A 146 14.15 2.16 8.04
CA VAL A 146 15.12 1.98 6.94
C VAL A 146 14.55 1.11 5.83
N LEU A 147 13.87 0.01 6.16
CA LEU A 147 13.22 -0.86 5.15
C LEU A 147 12.13 -0.12 4.37
N ILE A 148 11.30 0.66 5.07
CA ILE A 148 10.24 1.47 4.45
C ILE A 148 10.86 2.50 3.51
N LEU A 149 11.92 3.19 3.94
CA LEU A 149 12.62 4.17 3.13
C LEU A 149 13.28 3.55 1.89
N TYR A 150 13.96 2.42 2.06
CA TYR A 150 14.58 1.69 0.95
C TYR A 150 13.55 1.25 -0.08
N GLY A 151 12.46 0.62 0.36
CA GLY A 151 11.39 0.16 -0.53
C GLY A 151 10.71 1.31 -1.28
N TYR A 152 10.50 2.44 -0.58
CA TYR A 152 9.95 3.66 -1.15
C TYR A 152 10.83 4.23 -2.26
N LEU A 153 12.13 4.39 -1.99
CA LEU A 153 13.09 4.93 -2.96
C LEU A 153 13.27 4.00 -4.15
N LEU A 154 13.33 2.69 -3.91
CA LEU A 154 13.51 1.71 -4.98
C LEU A 154 12.30 1.67 -5.90
N ILE A 155 11.10 1.38 -5.39
CA ILE A 155 9.91 1.23 -6.24
C ILE A 155 9.44 2.58 -6.76
N GLY A 156 9.39 3.61 -5.91
CA GLY A 156 8.98 4.95 -6.30
C GLY A 156 9.95 5.57 -7.32
N GLY A 157 11.26 5.42 -7.10
CA GLY A 157 12.29 5.85 -8.04
C GLY A 157 12.15 5.15 -9.39
N MET A 158 11.97 3.84 -9.41
CA MET A 158 11.76 3.08 -10.65
C MET A 158 10.46 3.51 -11.38
N SER A 159 9.38 3.81 -10.66
CA SER A 159 8.15 4.33 -11.26
C SER A 159 8.35 5.72 -11.88
N ILE A 160 9.14 6.59 -11.26
CA ILE A 160 9.48 7.92 -11.80
C ILE A 160 10.37 7.79 -13.05
N LEU A 161 11.38 6.91 -13.01
CA LEU A 161 12.24 6.64 -14.17
C LEU A 161 11.47 6.03 -15.35
N ALA A 162 10.52 5.13 -15.07
CA ALA A 162 9.64 4.58 -16.09
C ALA A 162 8.72 5.67 -16.69
N LEU A 163 8.21 6.59 -15.86
CA LEU A 163 7.44 7.74 -16.33
C LEU A 163 8.31 8.67 -17.20
N SER A 164 9.53 9.01 -16.76
CA SER A 164 10.40 9.89 -17.55
C SER A 164 10.73 9.26 -18.89
N MET A 165 11.04 7.96 -18.93
CA MET A 165 11.27 7.22 -20.16
C MET A 165 10.05 7.26 -21.10
N LEU A 166 8.83 7.09 -20.56
CA LEU A 166 7.58 7.25 -21.33
C LEU A 166 7.42 8.67 -21.88
N LEU A 167 7.88 9.71 -21.19
CA LEU A 167 7.70 11.09 -21.64
C LEU A 167 8.79 11.56 -22.61
N THR A 168 9.98 10.95 -22.58
CA THR A 168 11.13 11.37 -23.39
C THR A 168 11.27 10.59 -24.70
N LEU A 169 10.86 9.32 -24.74
CA LEU A 169 10.99 8.49 -25.95
C LEU A 169 9.96 8.91 -27.01
N GLU A 170 10.42 9.01 -28.26
CA GLU A 170 9.57 9.35 -29.40
C GLU A 170 8.64 8.20 -29.80
N ASN A 171 9.12 6.95 -29.69
CA ASN A 171 8.32 5.75 -29.90
C ASN A 171 7.96 5.14 -28.55
N GLN A 172 6.67 4.90 -28.35
CA GLN A 172 6.15 4.43 -27.08
C GLN A 172 5.81 2.97 -27.18
N ASN A 173 6.21 2.19 -26.19
CA ASN A 173 5.83 0.79 -26.13
C ASN A 173 4.64 0.62 -25.17
N LEU A 174 3.57 -0.01 -25.66
CA LEU A 174 2.40 -0.32 -24.85
C LEU A 174 2.76 -1.15 -23.60
N ILE A 175 3.76 -2.03 -23.70
CA ILE A 175 4.26 -2.81 -22.56
C ILE A 175 4.78 -1.87 -21.47
N THR A 176 5.49 -0.81 -21.84
CA THR A 176 6.04 0.16 -20.88
C THR A 176 4.93 0.90 -20.15
N PHE A 177 3.83 1.27 -20.84
CA PHE A 177 2.66 1.86 -20.19
C PHE A 177 2.02 0.92 -19.17
N ILE A 178 1.80 -0.34 -19.54
CA ILE A 178 1.21 -1.34 -18.65
C ILE A 178 2.14 -1.57 -17.46
N ALA A 179 3.44 -1.74 -17.70
CA ALA A 179 4.44 -1.94 -16.66
C ALA A 179 4.51 -0.75 -15.69
N TRP A 180 4.46 0.47 -16.20
CA TRP A 180 4.41 1.68 -15.38
C TRP A 180 3.14 1.74 -14.52
N GLY A 181 1.97 1.47 -15.10
CA GLY A 181 0.70 1.42 -14.37
C GLY A 181 0.70 0.36 -13.26
N MET A 182 1.19 -0.84 -13.56
CA MET A 182 1.37 -1.89 -12.54
C MET A 182 2.38 -1.48 -11.46
N GLY A 183 3.49 -0.86 -11.85
CA GLY A 183 4.51 -0.35 -10.94
C GLY A 183 3.93 0.68 -9.97
N LEU A 184 3.11 1.61 -10.45
CA LEU A 184 2.39 2.58 -9.61
C LEU A 184 1.40 1.91 -8.65
N MET A 185 0.64 0.91 -9.10
CA MET A 185 -0.23 0.15 -8.19
C MET A 185 0.57 -0.56 -7.10
N LEU A 186 1.69 -1.20 -7.47
CA LEU A 186 2.59 -1.86 -6.53
C LEU A 186 3.20 -0.88 -5.54
N PHE A 187 3.59 0.31 -5.99
CA PHE A 187 4.09 1.38 -5.12
C PHE A 187 3.06 1.77 -4.05
N PHE A 188 1.81 2.01 -4.43
CA PHE A 188 0.75 2.34 -3.47
C PHE A 188 0.43 1.16 -2.51
N LEU A 189 0.40 -0.08 -3.00
CA LEU A 189 0.21 -1.26 -2.15
C LEU A 189 1.36 -1.44 -1.15
N MET A 190 2.60 -1.27 -1.61
CA MET A 190 3.80 -1.36 -0.76
C MET A 190 3.75 -0.31 0.34
N ASN A 191 3.37 0.93 0.02
CA ASN A 191 3.24 1.99 1.02
C ASN A 191 2.21 1.63 2.10
N ILE A 192 1.13 0.91 1.76
CA ILE A 192 0.17 0.39 2.75
C ILE A 192 0.79 -0.72 3.62
N THR A 193 1.38 -1.75 3.00
CA THR A 193 1.89 -2.94 3.71
C THR A 193 3.09 -2.63 4.60
N LEU A 194 3.90 -1.64 4.22
CA LEU A 194 5.06 -1.19 4.97
C LEU A 194 4.71 -0.47 6.28
N ILE A 195 3.54 0.18 6.34
CA ILE A 195 3.02 0.77 7.58
C ILE A 195 2.48 -0.31 8.51
N VAL A 196 2.07 -1.44 7.94
CA VAL A 196 1.53 -2.63 8.60
C VAL A 196 2.72 -3.44 9.18
N ASN A 197 3.47 -2.85 10.11
CA ASN A 197 4.53 -3.54 10.84
C ASN A 197 4.01 -4.42 12.00
N LYS A 198 4.85 -5.28 12.58
CA LYS A 198 4.46 -6.12 13.74
C LYS A 198 4.73 -5.45 15.08
N THR A 199 5.74 -4.60 15.16
CA THR A 199 6.13 -3.88 16.37
C THR A 199 6.23 -2.39 16.09
N VAL A 200 5.63 -1.58 16.95
CA VAL A 200 5.63 -0.11 16.84
C VAL A 200 5.93 0.51 18.19
N LYS A 201 6.61 1.66 18.17
CA LYS A 201 6.74 2.52 19.34
C LYS A 201 5.49 3.38 19.41
N VAL A 202 4.75 3.24 20.51
CA VAL A 202 3.56 4.04 20.81
C VAL A 202 3.96 5.21 21.71
N ILE A 203 3.59 6.41 21.29
CA ILE A 203 3.66 7.64 22.08
C ILE A 203 2.23 8.11 22.30
N LYS A 204 1.76 8.07 23.55
CA LYS A 204 0.45 8.64 23.94
C LYS A 204 0.58 10.17 24.03
N ARG A 205 -0.41 10.88 23.51
CA ARG A 205 -0.54 12.33 23.60
C ARG A 205 -1.91 12.71 24.14
#